data_AF-A0A534ZW22-F1
#
_entry.id   AF-A0A534ZW22-F1
#
_cell.length_a   1.000
_cell.length_b   1.000
_cell.length_c   1.000
_cell.angle_alpha   90.00
_cell.angle_beta   90.00
_cell.angle_gamma   90.00
#
_symmetry.space_group_name_H-M   'P 1'
#
loop_
_entity.id
_entity.type
_entity.pdbx_description
1 polymer ?
#
loop_
_entity_poly.entity_id
_entity_poly.type
_entity_poly.pdbx_seq_one_letter_code
_entity_poly.pdbx_strand_id
1 'polypeptide(L)'
;MKRKKSKGFTLIELLVVVAIIGILAAIAIPQFAAYRTRGFNARAEADVRNAATAEEASFVDNNTYASCANSACATTLPGFTMSQGVTITCTGTATTFNCVSTHSSGNHTYTWNSAPAAGQPNLTVS
;
A
#
# COMPACT_ATOMS: atom_id res chain seq x y z
N MET A 1 16.04 -63.14 1.81
CA MET A 1 15.89 -61.66 1.91
C MET A 1 16.02 -61.03 0.52
N LYS A 2 14.91 -60.59 -0.10
CA LYS A 2 14.98 -59.86 -1.39
C LYS A 2 15.45 -58.43 -1.11
N ARG A 3 16.66 -58.05 -1.54
CA ARG A 3 17.12 -56.65 -1.50
C ARG A 3 16.27 -55.84 -2.48
N LYS A 4 15.45 -54.91 -1.97
CA LYS A 4 14.81 -53.89 -2.81
C LYS A 4 15.93 -53.03 -3.42
N LYS A 5 16.01 -52.97 -4.75
CA LYS A 5 16.90 -52.03 -5.43
C LYS A 5 16.40 -50.62 -5.10
N SER A 6 17.18 -49.86 -4.34
CA SER A 6 16.94 -48.42 -4.18
C SER A 6 17.11 -47.78 -5.55
N LYS A 7 16.03 -47.22 -6.11
CA LYS A 7 16.12 -46.38 -7.31
C LYS A 7 16.65 -45.03 -6.86
N GLY A 8 17.89 -44.70 -7.22
CA GLY A 8 18.43 -43.35 -7.07
C GLY A 8 17.89 -42.44 -8.17
N PHE A 9 17.78 -41.13 -7.87
CA PHE A 9 17.49 -40.11 -8.88
C PHE A 9 18.63 -40.05 -9.91
N THR A 10 18.28 -39.89 -11.18
CA THR A 10 19.26 -39.64 -12.24
C THR A 10 19.66 -38.16 -12.28
N LEU A 11 20.91 -37.88 -12.68
CA LEU A 11 21.38 -36.50 -12.85
C LEU A 11 20.56 -35.75 -13.91
N ILE A 12 20.08 -36.45 -14.95
CA ILE A 12 19.26 -35.86 -15.99
C ILE A 12 17.87 -35.48 -15.50
N GLU A 13 17.26 -36.28 -14.60
CA GLU A 13 15.99 -35.92 -13.95
C GLU A 13 16.13 -34.64 -13.15
N LEU A 14 17.22 -34.49 -12.38
CA LEU A 14 17.45 -33.25 -11.64
C LEU A 14 17.74 -32.05 -12.55
N LEU A 15 18.47 -32.25 -13.66
CA LEU A 15 18.79 -31.19 -14.61
C LEU A 15 17.54 -30.61 -15.28
N VAL A 16 16.61 -31.47 -15.72
CA VAL A 16 15.35 -31.01 -16.33
C VAL A 16 14.48 -30.28 -15.31
N VAL A 17 14.44 -30.74 -14.05
CA VAL A 17 13.67 -30.08 -12.99
C VAL A 17 14.18 -28.67 -12.72
N VAL A 18 15.50 -28.47 -12.57
CA VAL A 18 16.06 -27.13 -12.35
C VAL A 18 15.89 -26.22 -13.56
N ALA A 19 15.92 -26.77 -14.78
CA ALA A 19 15.64 -26.00 -15.99
C ALA A 19 14.19 -25.47 -16.01
N ILE A 20 13.21 -26.31 -15.65
CA ILE A 20 11.80 -25.90 -15.58
C ILE A 20 11.59 -24.86 -14.47
N ILE A 21 12.14 -25.08 -13.27
CA ILE A 21 12.04 -24.11 -12.16
C ILE A 21 12.71 -22.79 -12.55
N GLY A 22 13.84 -22.82 -13.26
CA GLY A 22 14.52 -21.63 -13.76
C GLY A 22 13.65 -20.79 -14.69
N ILE A 23 12.94 -21.42 -15.63
CA ILE A 23 12.01 -20.74 -16.55
C ILE A 23 10.84 -20.12 -15.77
N LEU A 24 10.24 -20.89 -14.84
CA LEU A 24 9.12 -20.40 -14.02
C LEU A 24 9.55 -19.23 -13.12
N ALA A 25 10.72 -19.32 -12.49
CA ALA A 25 11.25 -18.27 -11.62
C ALA A 25 11.54 -16.97 -12.39
N ALA A 26 12.07 -17.07 -13.61
CA ALA A 26 12.36 -15.91 -14.45
C ALA A 26 11.11 -15.05 -14.74
N ILE A 27 9.95 -15.69 -14.90
CA ILE A 27 8.66 -15.00 -15.12
C ILE A 27 8.03 -14.57 -13.78
N ALA A 28 8.06 -15.44 -12.77
CA ALA A 28 7.36 -15.23 -11.52
C ALA A 28 7.96 -14.10 -10.66
N ILE A 29 9.29 -13.96 -10.63
CA ILE A 29 9.98 -12.96 -9.80
C ILE A 29 9.58 -11.52 -10.14
N PRO A 30 9.70 -11.04 -11.40
CA PRO A 30 9.32 -9.67 -11.73
C PRO A 30 7.82 -9.42 -11.53
N GLN A 31 6.96 -10.41 -11.84
CA GLN A 31 5.52 -10.29 -11.61
C GLN A 31 5.19 -10.15 -10.12
N PHE A 32 5.82 -10.96 -9.26
CA PHE A 32 5.59 -10.91 -7.83
C PHE A 32 6.05 -9.58 -7.22
N ALA A 33 7.19 -9.04 -7.67
CA ALA A 33 7.65 -7.72 -7.25
C ALA A 33 6.61 -6.63 -7.60
N ALA A 34 6.12 -6.62 -8.84
CA ALA A 34 5.09 -5.67 -9.27
C ALA A 34 3.78 -5.82 -8.47
N TYR A 35 3.37 -7.06 -8.17
CA TYR A 35 2.18 -7.31 -7.35
C TYR A 35 2.33 -6.76 -5.93
N ARG A 36 3.50 -6.94 -5.31
CA ARG A 36 3.79 -6.34 -4.00
C ARG A 36 3.73 -4.82 -4.01
N THR A 37 4.32 -4.18 -5.03
CA THR A 37 4.23 -2.71 -5.19
C THR A 37 2.78 -2.24 -5.32
N ARG A 38 1.94 -2.94 -6.08
CA ARG A 38 0.50 -2.63 -6.14
C ARG A 38 -0.18 -2.76 -4.78
N GLY A 39 0.17 -3.78 -4.00
CA GLY A 39 -0.33 -3.94 -2.63
C GLY A 39 0.09 -2.80 -1.70
N PHE A 40 1.33 -2.32 -1.81
CA PHE A 40 1.82 -1.16 -1.06
C PHE A 40 1.09 0.13 -1.45
N ASN A 41 0.88 0.34 -2.75
CA ASN A 41 0.13 1.48 -3.27
C ASN A 41 -1.33 1.45 -2.79
N ALA A 42 -1.98 0.29 -2.82
CA ALA A 42 -3.36 0.12 -2.32
C ALA A 42 -3.48 0.45 -0.82
N ARG A 43 -2.45 0.16 -0.02
CA ARG A 43 -2.43 0.56 1.40
C ARG A 43 -2.36 2.07 1.56
N ALA A 44 -1.47 2.73 0.82
CA ALA A 44 -1.38 4.19 0.86
C ALA A 44 -2.69 4.85 0.40
N GLU A 45 -3.31 4.33 -0.67
CA GLU A 45 -4.61 4.80 -1.14
C GLU A 45 -5.72 4.61 -0.11
N ALA A 46 -5.77 3.45 0.55
CA ALA A 46 -6.76 3.18 1.59
C ALA A 46 -6.57 4.12 2.79
N ASP A 47 -5.32 4.32 3.24
CA ASP A 47 -5.02 5.20 4.36
C ASP A 47 -5.42 6.65 4.07
N VAL A 48 -5.20 7.18 2.87
CA VAL A 48 -5.61 8.57 2.57
C VAL A 48 -7.13 8.73 2.54
N ARG A 49 -7.87 7.71 2.08
CA ARG A 49 -9.35 7.69 2.09
C ARG A 49 -9.90 7.60 3.51
N ASN A 50 -9.28 6.77 4.34
CA ASN A 50 -9.63 6.63 5.75
C ASN A 50 -9.33 7.93 6.50
N ALA A 51 -8.19 8.58 6.22
CA ALA A 51 -7.86 9.88 6.79
C ALA A 51 -8.86 10.96 6.39
N ALA A 52 -9.28 11.01 5.11
CA ALA A 52 -10.30 11.94 4.65
C ALA A 52 -11.64 11.76 5.40
N THR A 53 -12.06 10.50 5.62
CA THR A 53 -13.27 10.20 6.39
C THR A 53 -13.12 10.62 7.85
N ALA A 54 -11.93 10.43 8.44
CA ALA A 54 -11.65 10.84 9.81
C ALA A 54 -11.53 12.36 9.99
N GLU A 55 -11.06 13.08 8.97
CA GLU A 55 -11.09 14.55 8.90
C GLU A 55 -12.53 15.08 8.89
N GLU A 56 -13.42 14.47 8.10
CA GLU A 56 -14.84 14.82 8.11
C GLU A 56 -15.47 14.58 9.49
N ALA A 57 -15.14 13.48 10.17
CA ALA A 57 -15.57 13.24 11.54
C ALA A 57 -15.01 14.28 12.52
N SER A 58 -13.72 14.63 12.41
CA SER A 58 -13.10 15.68 13.23
C SER A 58 -13.77 17.04 13.06
N PHE A 59 -14.24 17.36 11.84
CA PHE A 59 -14.96 18.59 11.56
C PHE A 59 -16.33 18.63 12.24
N VAL A 60 -17.04 17.49 12.31
CA VAL A 60 -18.34 17.40 13.01
C VAL A 60 -18.17 17.72 14.51
N ASP A 61 -17.06 17.29 15.11
CA ASP A 61 -16.80 17.48 16.54
C ASP A 61 -16.22 18.87 16.87
N ASN A 62 -15.32 19.38 16.02
CA ASN A 62 -14.49 20.55 16.34
C ASN A 62 -14.75 21.78 15.44
N ASN A 63 -15.63 21.67 14.45
CA ASN A 63 -15.93 22.73 13.49
C ASN A 63 -14.71 23.24 12.70
N THR A 64 -13.62 22.47 12.67
CA THR A 64 -12.38 22.73 11.92
C THR A 64 -11.74 21.41 11.54
N TYR A 65 -11.03 21.38 10.41
CA TYR A 65 -10.19 20.25 10.05
C TYR A 65 -8.88 20.31 10.82
N ALA A 66 -8.29 19.13 11.05
CA ALA A 66 -7.09 19.03 11.85
C ALA A 66 -5.83 18.98 10.98
N SER A 67 -4.69 19.34 11.56
CA SER A 67 -3.39 19.12 10.92
C SER A 67 -2.63 18.08 11.72
N CYS A 68 -2.10 17.08 11.04
CA CYS A 68 -1.37 15.99 11.66
C CYS A 68 -0.37 15.38 10.69
N ALA A 69 0.62 14.67 11.23
CA ALA A 69 1.56 13.89 10.44
C ALA A 69 1.83 12.54 11.10
N ASN A 70 1.85 11.49 10.29
CA ASN A 70 2.20 10.12 10.66
C ASN A 70 1.43 9.64 11.90
N SER A 71 2.14 9.19 12.93
CA SER A 71 1.54 8.67 14.16
C SER A 71 0.68 9.68 14.91
N ALA A 72 0.94 10.99 14.76
CA ALA A 72 0.10 12.01 15.38
C ALA A 72 -1.32 12.01 14.79
N CYS A 73 -1.49 11.57 13.55
CA CYS A 73 -2.83 11.45 12.96
C CYS A 73 -3.70 10.41 13.67
N ALA A 74 -3.13 9.39 14.32
CA ALA A 74 -3.93 8.40 15.06
C ALA A 74 -4.54 8.97 16.36
N THR A 75 -3.95 10.03 16.91
CA THR A 75 -4.50 10.72 18.09
C THR A 75 -5.33 11.93 17.73
N THR A 76 -5.01 12.59 16.61
CA THR A 76 -5.69 13.80 16.16
C THR A 76 -6.96 13.49 15.37
N LEU A 77 -6.95 12.43 14.55
CA LEU A 77 -8.10 12.04 13.74
C LEU A 77 -8.84 10.86 14.40
N PRO A 78 -10.14 11.01 14.66
CA PRO A 78 -10.91 9.99 15.36
C PRO A 78 -10.99 8.70 14.54
N GLY A 79 -10.58 7.58 15.16
CA GLY A 79 -10.66 6.25 14.55
C GLY A 79 -9.67 5.98 13.41
N PHE A 80 -8.75 6.90 13.12
CA PHE A 80 -7.73 6.70 12.11
C PHE A 80 -6.59 5.82 12.63
N THR A 81 -6.25 4.78 11.88
CA THR A 81 -5.07 3.95 12.14
C THR A 81 -4.23 3.84 10.88
N MET A 82 -2.96 4.18 10.99
CA MET A 82 -2.03 4.17 9.85
C MET A 82 -1.51 2.76 9.57
N SER A 83 -1.46 2.38 8.29
CA SER A 83 -0.88 1.11 7.86
C SER A 83 0.66 1.12 7.96
N GLN A 84 1.25 -0.06 8.19
CA GLN A 84 2.71 -0.19 8.27
C GLN A 84 3.38 0.24 6.96
N GLY A 85 4.40 1.10 7.07
CA GLY A 85 5.21 1.55 5.94
C GLY A 85 4.60 2.69 5.14
N VAL A 86 3.41 3.16 5.52
CA VAL A 86 2.78 4.38 4.99
C VAL A 86 3.24 5.59 5.81
N THR A 87 3.53 6.68 5.11
CA THR A 87 3.74 8.01 5.65
C THR A 87 2.55 8.86 5.21
N ILE A 88 1.94 9.59 6.13
CA ILE A 88 0.79 10.44 5.85
C ILE A 88 0.97 11.83 6.46
N THR A 89 0.56 12.86 5.73
CA THR A 89 0.52 14.23 6.23
C THR A 89 -0.82 14.84 5.84
N CYS A 90 -1.58 15.29 6.83
CA CYS A 90 -2.82 16.01 6.62
C CYS A 90 -2.66 17.46 7.09
N THR A 91 -3.07 18.39 6.23
CA THR A 91 -3.11 19.81 6.53
C THR A 91 -4.54 20.29 6.42
N GLY A 92 -5.19 20.45 7.57
CA GLY A 92 -6.53 21.00 7.70
C GLY A 92 -6.53 22.50 7.99
N THR A 93 -7.57 23.17 7.52
CA THR A 93 -7.93 24.55 7.81
C THR A 93 -9.36 24.61 8.36
N ALA A 94 -9.90 25.80 8.59
CA ALA A 94 -11.28 25.95 9.04
C ALA A 94 -12.33 25.44 8.01
N THR A 95 -11.99 25.33 6.73
CA THR A 95 -12.98 25.03 5.67
C THR A 95 -12.54 23.94 4.68
N THR A 96 -11.24 23.64 4.61
CA THR A 96 -10.70 22.64 3.69
C THR A 96 -9.57 21.85 4.33
N PHE A 97 -9.28 20.66 3.79
CA PHE A 97 -8.11 19.88 4.15
C PHE A 97 -7.45 19.25 2.93
N ASN A 98 -6.16 18.95 3.08
CA ASN A 98 -5.38 18.21 2.10
C ASN A 98 -4.56 17.13 2.81
N CYS A 99 -4.77 15.87 2.45
CA CYS A 99 -4.04 14.74 2.99
C CYS A 99 -3.18 14.10 1.89
N VAL A 100 -1.91 13.85 2.18
CA VAL A 100 -0.97 13.20 1.25
C VAL A 100 -0.45 11.93 1.91
N SER A 101 -0.54 10.79 1.21
CA SER A 101 0.04 9.53 1.66
C SER A 101 1.01 8.94 0.65
N THR A 102 2.04 8.27 1.16
CA THR A 102 3.03 7.52 0.37
C THR A 102 3.38 6.24 1.12
N HIS A 103 3.69 5.16 0.40
CA HIS A 103 4.30 3.98 1.01
C HIS A 103 5.79 3.93 0.67
N SER A 104 6.66 3.64 1.64
CA SER A 104 8.14 3.62 1.45
C SER A 104 8.62 2.66 0.35
N SER A 105 7.91 1.56 0.16
CA SER A 105 8.12 0.58 -0.94
C SER A 105 7.10 0.69 -2.09
N GLY A 106 6.23 1.70 -2.04
CA GLY A 106 5.32 2.05 -3.13
C GLY A 106 6.01 2.96 -4.14
N ASN A 107 5.33 3.24 -5.25
CA ASN A 107 5.84 4.13 -6.30
C ASN A 107 4.87 5.25 -6.67
N HIS A 108 3.82 5.45 -5.88
CA HIS A 108 2.83 6.50 -6.07
C HIS A 108 2.62 7.31 -4.79
N THR A 109 2.31 8.58 -5.00
CA THR A 109 1.84 9.51 -3.98
C THR A 109 0.37 9.76 -4.20
N TYR A 110 -0.41 9.58 -3.14
CA TYR A 110 -1.85 9.77 -3.15
C TYR A 110 -2.19 11.05 -2.40
N THR A 111 -2.93 11.95 -3.06
CA THR A 111 -3.34 13.21 -2.47
C THR A 111 -4.86 13.32 -2.48
N TRP A 112 -5.46 13.50 -1.31
CA TRP A 112 -6.85 13.83 -1.15
C TRP A 112 -7.01 15.31 -0.83
N ASN A 113 -7.66 16.04 -1.73
CA ASN A 113 -8.04 17.43 -1.55
C ASN A 113 -9.56 17.51 -1.33
N SER A 114 -9.99 18.12 -0.22
CA SER A 114 -11.41 18.27 0.10
C SER A 114 -12.12 19.35 -0.74
N ALA A 115 -11.38 20.19 -1.44
CA ALA A 115 -11.87 21.24 -2.32
C ALA A 115 -11.04 21.29 -3.62
N PRO A 116 -11.14 20.27 -4.49
CA PRO A 116 -10.42 20.27 -5.76
C PRO A 116 -10.98 21.34 -6.70
N ALA A 117 -10.20 21.69 -7.73
CA ALA A 117 -10.69 22.57 -8.78
C ALA A 117 -11.87 21.92 -9.52
N ALA A 118 -12.76 22.74 -10.09
CA ALA A 118 -13.92 22.25 -10.82
C ALA A 118 -13.52 21.24 -11.91
N GLY A 119 -14.12 20.05 -11.86
CA GLY A 119 -13.84 18.96 -12.80
C GLY A 119 -12.67 18.05 -12.40
N GLN A 120 -11.99 18.29 -11.28
CA GLN A 120 -10.97 17.39 -10.73
C GLN A 120 -11.53 16.48 -9.63
N PRO A 121 -11.08 15.21 -9.55
CA PRO A 121 -11.44 14.33 -8.45
C PRO A 121 -10.75 14.77 -7.15
N ASN A 122 -11.38 14.48 -6.01
CA ASN A 122 -10.78 14.74 -4.69
C ASN A 122 -9.49 13.94 -4.50
N LEU A 123 -9.46 12.69 -4.98
CA LEU A 123 -8.26 11.86 -4.95
C LEU A 123 -7.47 11.99 -6.26
N THR A 124 -6.20 12.35 -6.13
CA THR A 124 -5.23 12.41 -7.23
C THR A 124 -4.02 11.52 -6.93
N VAL A 125 -3.39 11.03 -7.99
CA VAL A 125 -2.23 10.13 -7.92
C VAL A 125 -1.10 10.73 -8.75
N SER A 126 0.10 10.77 -8.18
CA SER A 126 1.33 11.24 -8.84
C SER A 126 2.48 10.27 -8.62
#